data_AF-Q090N4-F1
#
_entry.id   AF-Q090N4-F1
#
_cell.length_a   1.000
_cell.length_b   1.000
_cell.length_c   1.000
_cell.angle_alpha   90.00
_cell.angle_beta   90.00
_cell.angle_gamma   90.00
#
_symmetry.space_group_name_H-M   'P 1'
#
loop_
_entity.id
_entity.type
_entity.pdbx_description
1 polymer ?
#
loop_
_entity_poly.entity_id
_entity_poly.type
_entity_poly.pdbx_seq_one_letter_code
_entity_poly.pdbx_strand_id
1 'polypeptide(L)'
;MNENALNANVGLKLRGLRLARNIKQTDAAKDLGVSPAYLNLIEKGKRVMPFPLLWKALRYFDQDPEQFMSTLGEGRVDEALAKLLDEPLLKSLDIDSESLQSLSAEPKLAGTVAALFNLYKNTRTQLENVLTQLSAEERTRAQTGQSGGTGPGLRFDYSPFDEVSDFLESHRNYFPELEEQAEAMRRDFQLERLLTSAQLIRLLEERFGFRVRFEHAPSGSSVVRRLDLEEQTLTLSPDLTEQPLKFQVATSLGLLLMDREKLVERIVGHGRTRHAETLRLIKVNLSNYFAGALMLPYGDFFKEVERTRYDVELLSNIFGSTYETVAHRFCNLSDPKRTGIPFHFLRADIAGNISKRYSGTGLKFATGGGSCGKWAVHLAFLNPGQLTRQYS
;
A
#
# COMPACT_ATOMS: atom_id res chain seq x y z
N MET A 1 26.71 13.47 -14.49
CA MET A 1 26.83 13.73 -13.03
C MET A 1 26.89 15.23 -12.85
N ASN A 2 26.03 15.81 -12.00
CA ASN A 2 25.98 17.25 -11.79
C ASN A 2 27.19 17.67 -10.94
N GLU A 3 28.06 18.53 -11.46
CA GLU A 3 29.37 18.88 -10.86
C GLU A 3 29.19 19.47 -9.44
N ASN A 4 28.09 20.19 -9.20
CA ASN A 4 27.72 20.74 -7.91
C ASN A 4 27.37 19.67 -6.85
N ALA A 5 26.77 18.55 -7.26
CA ALA A 5 26.40 17.47 -6.33
C ALA A 5 27.64 16.68 -5.87
N LEU A 6 28.61 16.49 -6.76
CA LEU A 6 29.89 15.87 -6.43
C LEU A 6 30.67 16.71 -5.40
N ASN A 7 30.69 18.03 -5.59
CA ASN A 7 31.35 18.97 -4.68
C ASN A 7 30.73 18.98 -3.27
N ALA A 8 29.41 18.90 -3.18
CA ALA A 8 28.70 18.80 -1.90
C ALA A 8 29.03 17.49 -1.16
N ASN A 9 29.04 16.36 -1.88
CA ASN A 9 29.33 15.06 -1.30
C ASN A 9 30.77 14.95 -0.76
N VAL A 10 31.76 15.50 -1.50
CA VAL A 10 33.15 15.57 -1.04
C VAL A 10 33.27 16.37 0.27
N GLY A 11 32.62 17.54 0.33
CA GLY A 11 32.60 18.39 1.50
C GLY A 11 32.01 17.71 2.75
N LEU A 12 30.86 17.06 2.57
CA LEU A 12 30.14 16.37 3.65
C LEU A 12 30.95 15.19 4.22
N LYS A 13 31.59 14.38 3.37
CA LYS A 13 32.41 13.25 3.83
C LYS A 13 33.65 13.66 4.59
N LEU A 14 34.34 14.71 4.12
CA LEU A 14 35.51 15.24 4.82
C LEU A 14 35.13 15.80 6.20
N ARG A 15 33.96 16.47 6.29
CA ARG A 15 33.40 16.89 7.59
C ARG A 15 33.10 15.68 8.49
N GLY A 16 32.54 14.61 7.94
CA GLY A 16 32.28 13.35 8.65
C GLY A 16 33.55 12.74 9.24
N LEU A 17 34.62 12.61 8.44
CA LEU A 17 35.93 12.11 8.88
C LEU A 17 36.54 12.97 9.99
N ARG A 18 36.42 14.30 9.88
CA ARG A 18 36.90 15.23 10.90
C ARG A 18 36.17 15.05 12.24
N LEU A 19 34.84 14.93 12.19
CA LEU A 19 34.01 14.74 13.38
C LEU A 19 34.24 13.36 14.02
N ALA A 20 34.41 12.30 13.22
CA ALA A 20 34.72 10.96 13.71
C ALA A 20 36.04 10.90 14.49
N ARG A 21 36.99 11.79 14.17
CA ARG A 21 38.28 11.92 14.87
C ARG A 21 38.30 13.01 15.95
N ASN A 22 37.17 13.65 16.25
CA ASN A 22 37.05 14.76 17.21
C ASN A 22 37.99 15.95 16.95
N ILE A 23 38.33 16.21 15.67
CA ILE A 23 39.23 17.31 15.29
C ILE A 23 38.43 18.61 15.10
N LYS A 24 38.90 19.71 15.69
CA LYS A 24 38.27 21.03 15.49
C LYS A 24 38.55 21.54 14.07
N GLN A 25 37.58 22.23 13.49
CA GLN A 25 37.71 22.77 12.13
C GLN A 25 38.90 23.74 11.98
N THR A 26 39.22 24.50 13.03
CA THR A 26 40.38 25.40 13.08
C THR A 26 41.70 24.65 12.95
N ASP A 27 41.80 23.49 13.59
CA ASP A 27 43.02 22.69 13.68
C ASP A 27 43.23 21.95 12.35
N ALA A 28 42.16 21.35 11.82
CA ALA A 28 42.16 20.78 10.47
C ALA A 28 42.51 21.83 9.40
N ALA A 29 41.97 23.04 9.48
CA ALA A 29 42.29 24.10 8.52
C ALA A 29 43.78 24.47 8.56
N LYS A 30 44.37 24.54 9.76
CA LYS A 30 45.79 24.82 9.97
C LYS A 30 46.68 23.74 9.35
N ASP A 31 46.38 22.47 9.59
CA ASP A 31 47.16 21.34 9.06
C ASP A 31 47.01 21.19 7.54
N LEU A 32 45.82 21.48 7.02
CA LEU A 32 45.54 21.52 5.59
C LEU A 32 46.14 22.75 4.90
N GLY A 33 46.54 23.78 5.64
CA GLY A 33 47.15 25.00 5.11
C GLY A 33 46.14 25.94 4.44
N VAL A 34 44.91 25.95 4.93
CA VAL A 34 43.81 26.80 4.43
C VAL A 34 43.20 27.64 5.56
N SER A 35 42.48 28.70 5.21
CA SER A 35 41.77 29.47 6.24
C SER A 35 40.58 28.67 6.81
N PRO A 36 40.25 28.82 8.10
CA PRO A 36 39.08 28.16 8.70
C PRO A 36 37.78 28.48 7.96
N ALA A 37 37.62 29.71 7.49
CA ALA A 37 36.47 30.12 6.69
C ALA A 37 36.39 29.39 5.34
N TYR A 38 37.54 29.15 4.69
CA TYR A 38 37.60 28.42 3.43
C TYR A 38 37.29 26.93 3.60
N LEU A 39 37.83 26.30 4.65
CA LEU A 39 37.49 24.90 4.98
C LEU A 39 35.99 24.75 5.29
N ASN A 40 35.39 25.72 5.99
CA ASN A 40 33.95 25.72 6.27
C ASN A 40 33.10 25.79 5.00
N LEU A 41 33.50 26.58 4.00
CA LEU A 41 32.80 26.65 2.72
C LEU A 41 32.91 25.34 1.94
N ILE A 42 34.05 24.65 2.00
CA ILE A 42 34.24 23.35 1.38
C ILE A 42 33.41 22.27 2.09
N GLU A 43 33.45 22.20 3.43
CA GLU A 43 32.66 21.24 4.22
C GLU A 43 31.15 21.40 4.05
N LYS A 44 30.70 22.60 3.65
CA LYS A 44 29.30 22.91 3.32
C LYS A 44 28.95 22.72 1.84
N GLY A 45 29.89 22.25 1.01
CA GLY A 45 29.66 22.04 -0.42
C GLY A 45 29.56 23.32 -1.25
N LYS A 46 29.86 24.50 -0.67
CA LYS A 46 29.74 25.81 -1.33
C LYS A 46 30.97 26.18 -2.17
N ARG A 47 32.07 25.44 -2.04
CA ARG A 47 33.27 25.60 -2.87
C ARG A 47 33.85 24.24 -3.27
N VAL A 48 34.27 24.16 -4.52
CA VAL A 48 35.01 23.03 -5.08
C VAL A 48 36.33 22.89 -4.34
N MET A 49 36.66 21.67 -3.89
CA MET A 49 37.96 21.37 -3.31
C MET A 49 38.96 21.09 -4.44
N PRO A 50 40.05 21.86 -4.56
CA PRO A 50 41.09 21.56 -5.53
C PRO A 50 41.73 20.19 -5.23
N PHE A 51 42.00 19.41 -6.27
CA PHE A 51 42.56 18.06 -6.15
C PHE A 51 43.82 17.97 -5.24
N PRO A 52 44.79 18.90 -5.30
CA PRO A 52 45.94 18.88 -4.38
C PRO A 52 45.56 19.01 -2.90
N LEU A 53 44.51 19.78 -2.61
CA LEU A 53 44.00 19.96 -1.25
C LEU A 53 43.22 18.72 -0.78
N LEU A 54 42.46 18.08 -1.69
CA LEU A 54 41.77 16.82 -1.41
C LEU A 54 42.77 15.71 -1.04
N TRP A 55 43.85 15.55 -1.80
CA TRP A 55 44.91 14.59 -1.49
C TRP A 55 45.57 14.84 -0.14
N LYS A 56 45.84 16.11 0.18
CA LYS A 56 46.38 16.49 1.48
C LYS A 56 45.39 16.15 2.61
N ALA A 57 44.10 16.34 2.39
CA ALA A 57 43.05 16.00 3.34
C ALA A 57 42.90 14.48 3.52
N LEU A 58 42.90 13.69 2.44
CA LEU A 58 42.80 12.24 2.54
C LEU A 58 43.99 11.63 3.27
N ARG A 59 45.21 12.14 3.04
CA ARG A 59 46.39 11.75 3.81
C ARG A 59 46.29 12.15 5.28
N TYR A 60 45.80 13.34 5.58
CA TYR A 60 45.58 13.80 6.95
C TYR A 60 44.54 12.92 7.68
N PHE A 61 43.52 12.47 6.97
CA PHE A 61 42.49 11.56 7.48
C PHE A 61 42.80 10.07 7.27
N ASP A 62 44.03 9.72 6.87
CA ASP A 62 44.46 8.34 6.62
C ASP A 62 43.42 7.52 5.83
N GLN A 63 42.97 8.08 4.71
CA GLN A 63 41.99 7.48 3.81
C GLN A 63 42.63 7.10 2.48
N ASP A 64 42.30 5.90 1.99
CA ASP A 64 42.66 5.50 0.65
C ASP A 64 41.87 6.30 -0.41
N PRO A 65 42.54 6.93 -1.39
CA PRO A 65 41.89 7.75 -2.41
C PRO A 65 40.93 7.00 -3.33
N GLU A 66 41.24 5.75 -3.72
CA GLU A 66 40.39 4.96 -4.61
C GLU A 66 39.12 4.51 -3.86
N GLN A 67 39.26 4.10 -2.61
CA GLN A 67 38.14 3.78 -1.73
C GLN A 67 37.29 5.02 -1.40
N PHE A 68 37.90 6.17 -1.18
CA PHE A 68 37.16 7.41 -0.92
C PHE A 68 36.33 7.80 -2.15
N MET A 69 36.93 7.75 -3.35
CA MET A 69 36.26 8.13 -4.59
C MET A 69 35.12 7.18 -4.97
N SER A 70 35.28 5.87 -4.75
CA SER A 70 34.20 4.89 -5.02
C SER A 70 32.97 5.12 -4.14
N THR A 71 33.16 5.64 -2.92
CA THR A 71 32.05 5.91 -2.00
C THR A 71 31.30 7.23 -2.32
N LEU A 72 31.84 8.12 -3.15
CA LEU A 72 31.19 9.41 -3.50
C LEU A 72 29.98 9.26 -4.44
N GLY A 73 29.84 8.10 -5.10
CA GLY A 73 28.72 7.77 -5.99
C GLY A 73 27.45 7.29 -5.27
N GLU A 74 27.50 6.99 -3.98
CA GLU A 74 26.33 6.55 -3.20
C GLU A 74 25.61 7.74 -2.55
N GLY A 75 24.89 8.52 -3.36
CA GLY A 75 23.85 9.41 -2.86
C GLY A 75 22.62 8.59 -2.50
N ARG A 76 22.63 7.87 -1.37
CA ARG A 76 21.41 7.26 -0.83
C ARG A 76 20.68 8.31 0.00
N VAL A 77 19.49 8.69 -0.45
CA VAL A 77 18.44 9.12 0.48
C VAL A 77 18.33 8.00 1.51
N ASP A 78 18.43 8.31 2.80
CA ASP A 78 18.26 7.31 3.86
C ASP A 78 16.96 6.56 3.56
N GLU A 79 17.07 5.25 3.28
CA GLU A 79 15.95 4.41 2.84
C GLU A 79 14.81 4.42 3.87
N ALA A 80 15.16 4.68 5.14
CA ALA A 80 14.23 4.94 6.22
C ALA A 80 13.46 6.25 6.06
N LEU A 81 14.10 7.34 5.60
CA LEU A 81 13.46 8.63 5.35
C LEU A 81 12.60 8.61 4.08
N ALA A 82 13.03 7.86 3.05
CA ALA A 82 12.25 7.63 1.84
C ALA A 82 10.96 6.84 2.12
N LYS A 83 11.00 5.85 3.02
CA LYS A 83 9.79 5.12 3.44
C LYS A 83 8.81 5.99 4.23
N LEU A 84 9.30 7.03 4.90
CA LEU A 84 8.45 7.94 5.67
C LEU A 84 7.59 8.83 4.76
N LEU A 85 8.07 9.16 3.56
CA LEU A 85 7.37 10.01 2.57
C LEU A 85 6.01 9.49 2.11
N ASP A 86 5.81 8.18 2.15
CA ASP A 86 4.55 7.57 1.71
C ASP A 86 3.45 7.67 2.78
N GLU A 87 3.76 8.17 3.98
CA GLU A 87 2.82 8.28 5.10
C GLU A 87 1.84 9.46 4.94
N PRO A 88 0.52 9.26 5.20
CA PRO A 88 -0.50 10.29 5.08
C PRO A 88 -0.24 11.56 5.89
N LEU A 89 0.46 11.42 7.03
CA LEU A 89 0.77 12.53 7.92
C LEU A 89 1.79 13.50 7.31
N LEU A 90 2.81 13.02 6.58
CA LEU A 90 3.79 13.90 5.94
C LEU A 90 3.18 14.65 4.75
N LYS A 91 2.25 14.01 4.02
CA LYS A 91 1.45 14.68 2.98
C LYS A 91 0.57 15.80 3.55
N SER A 92 0.09 15.66 4.79
CA SER A 92 -0.67 16.73 5.48
C SER A 92 0.20 17.91 5.93
N LEU A 93 1.52 17.72 6.02
CA LEU A 93 2.49 18.74 6.43
C LEU A 93 3.14 19.45 5.22
N ASP A 94 2.71 19.13 3.99
CA ASP A 94 3.20 19.71 2.73
C ASP A 94 4.73 19.61 2.55
N ILE A 95 5.31 18.51 3.04
CA ILE A 95 6.75 18.25 2.94
C ILE A 95 7.03 17.52 1.63
N ASP A 96 7.69 18.19 0.70
CA ASP A 96 8.06 17.64 -0.60
C ASP A 96 9.46 16.97 -0.60
N SER A 97 9.76 16.27 -1.70
CA SER A 97 11.02 15.53 -1.86
C SER A 97 12.27 16.43 -1.83
N GLU A 98 12.13 17.71 -2.23
CA GLU A 98 13.22 18.69 -2.22
C GLU A 98 13.50 19.19 -0.80
N SER A 99 12.44 19.46 -0.02
CA SER A 99 12.53 19.80 1.41
C SER A 99 13.15 18.67 2.20
N LEU A 100 12.86 17.40 1.86
CA LEU A 100 13.48 16.25 2.54
C LEU A 100 14.93 16.01 2.16
N GLN A 101 15.33 16.27 0.90
CA GLN A 101 16.75 16.28 0.55
C GLN A 101 17.50 17.34 1.35
N SER A 102 16.89 18.52 1.55
CA SER A 102 17.46 19.56 2.40
C SER A 102 17.57 19.16 3.88
N LEU A 103 16.58 18.42 4.40
CA LEU A 103 16.57 17.87 5.78
C LEU A 103 17.58 16.73 5.96
N SER A 104 17.77 15.89 4.93
CA SER A 104 18.75 14.80 4.92
C SER A 104 20.20 15.30 4.92
N ALA A 105 20.43 16.54 4.48
CA ALA A 105 21.75 17.17 4.50
C ALA A 105 22.23 17.53 5.93
N GLU A 106 21.35 17.47 6.93
CA GLU A 106 21.68 17.73 8.32
C GLU A 106 21.38 16.50 9.22
N PRO A 107 22.37 15.61 9.43
CA PRO A 107 22.17 14.28 10.05
C PRO A 107 21.53 14.31 11.44
N LYS A 108 21.75 15.39 12.21
CA LYS A 108 21.13 15.56 13.54
C LYS A 108 19.62 15.82 13.43
N LEU A 109 19.20 16.59 12.43
CA LEU A 109 17.79 16.90 12.19
C LEU A 109 17.06 15.70 11.60
N ALA A 110 17.64 15.03 10.60
CA ALA A 110 17.09 13.78 10.04
C ALA A 110 16.92 12.69 11.12
N GLY A 111 17.94 12.48 11.96
CA GLY A 111 17.87 11.55 13.09
C GLY A 111 16.82 11.94 14.13
N THR A 112 16.65 13.24 14.40
CA THR A 112 15.64 13.73 15.34
C THR A 112 14.22 13.57 14.78
N VAL A 113 14.01 13.85 13.50
CA VAL A 113 12.71 13.67 12.82
C VAL A 113 12.34 12.19 12.75
N ALA A 114 13.29 11.31 12.39
CA ALA A 114 13.08 9.87 12.41
C ALA A 114 12.80 9.35 13.84
N ALA A 115 13.53 9.84 14.85
CA ALA A 115 13.29 9.48 16.24
C ALA A 115 11.93 9.96 16.74
N LEU A 116 11.52 11.19 16.41
CA LEU A 116 10.23 11.76 16.78
C LEU A 116 9.06 11.03 16.09
N PHE A 117 9.23 10.67 14.83
CA PHE A 117 8.24 9.89 14.08
C PHE A 117 8.12 8.47 14.60
N ASN A 118 9.25 7.82 14.92
CA ASN A 118 9.24 6.52 15.57
C ASN A 118 8.63 6.60 16.98
N LEU A 119 8.85 7.68 17.72
CA LEU A 119 8.16 7.97 18.98
C LEU A 119 6.66 8.10 18.77
N TYR A 120 6.21 8.87 17.78
CA TYR A 120 4.79 9.02 17.43
C TYR A 120 4.15 7.69 17.03
N LYS A 121 4.83 6.89 16.20
CA LYS A 121 4.37 5.56 15.81
C LYS A 121 4.27 4.63 17.02
N ASN A 122 5.31 4.61 17.85
CA ASN A 122 5.33 3.82 19.08
C ASN A 122 4.25 4.27 20.06
N THR A 123 4.02 5.57 20.25
CA THR A 123 2.96 6.07 21.14
C THR A 123 1.57 5.78 20.58
N ARG A 124 1.37 5.86 19.25
CA ARG A 124 0.12 5.46 18.60
C ARG A 124 -0.14 3.97 18.74
N THR A 125 0.85 3.13 18.46
CA THR A 125 0.74 1.68 18.65
C THR A 125 0.57 1.34 20.12
N GLN A 126 1.21 2.06 21.05
CA GLN A 126 0.98 1.89 22.48
C GLN A 126 -0.42 2.33 22.90
N LEU A 127 -0.96 3.42 22.34
CA LEU A 127 -2.35 3.83 22.53
C LEU A 127 -3.32 2.76 22.01
N GLU A 128 -3.09 2.23 20.81
CA GLU A 128 -3.88 1.14 20.24
C GLU A 128 -3.79 -0.13 21.12
N ASN A 129 -2.60 -0.47 21.62
CA ASN A 129 -2.41 -1.58 22.54
C ASN A 129 -3.07 -1.36 23.91
N VAL A 130 -3.00 -0.15 24.46
CA VAL A 130 -3.67 0.22 25.73
C VAL A 130 -5.18 0.21 25.55
N LEU A 131 -5.71 0.71 24.43
CA LEU A 131 -7.12 0.60 24.07
C LEU A 131 -7.55 -0.87 23.91
N THR A 132 -6.68 -1.71 23.36
CA THR A 132 -6.91 -3.16 23.23
C THR A 132 -6.88 -3.86 24.60
N GLN A 133 -5.99 -3.44 25.52
CA GLN A 133 -5.92 -3.97 26.87
C GLN A 133 -7.12 -3.53 27.72
N LEU A 134 -7.50 -2.25 27.66
CA LEU A 134 -8.67 -1.72 28.35
C LEU A 134 -9.97 -2.37 27.85
N SER A 135 -10.10 -2.59 26.54
CA SER A 135 -11.25 -3.32 25.98
C SER A 135 -11.24 -4.81 26.37
N ALA A 136 -10.07 -5.44 26.52
CA ALA A 136 -9.97 -6.79 27.08
C ALA A 136 -10.35 -6.84 28.56
N GLU A 137 -9.92 -5.85 29.36
CA GLU A 137 -10.27 -5.71 30.77
C GLU A 137 -11.77 -5.45 30.97
N GLU A 138 -12.38 -4.60 30.16
CA GLU A 138 -13.84 -4.35 30.17
C GLU A 138 -14.64 -5.59 29.78
N ARG A 139 -14.15 -6.39 28.82
CA ARG A 139 -14.78 -7.68 28.46
C ARG A 139 -14.65 -8.70 29.59
N THR A 140 -13.50 -8.76 30.28
CA THR A 140 -13.37 -9.61 31.47
C THR A 140 -14.29 -9.14 32.59
N ARG A 141 -14.44 -7.83 32.82
CA ARG A 141 -15.39 -7.27 33.80
C ARG A 141 -16.85 -7.59 33.44
N ALA A 142 -17.21 -7.50 32.16
CA ALA A 142 -18.53 -7.87 31.64
C ALA A 142 -18.82 -9.38 31.76
N GLN A 143 -17.81 -10.24 31.62
CA GLN A 143 -17.94 -11.69 31.81
C GLN A 143 -17.96 -12.11 33.29
N THR A 144 -17.34 -11.34 34.19
CA THR A 144 -17.35 -11.62 35.65
C THR A 144 -18.60 -11.13 36.39
N GLY A 145 -19.59 -10.58 35.68
CA GLY A 145 -20.94 -10.37 36.23
C GLY A 145 -21.03 -9.40 37.42
N GLN A 146 -20.16 -8.39 37.51
CA GLN A 146 -20.31 -7.32 38.49
C GLN A 146 -20.61 -5.97 37.82
N SER A 147 -21.76 -5.41 38.24
CA SER A 147 -22.40 -4.15 37.84
C SER A 147 -23.07 -4.17 36.46
N GLY A 148 -24.39 -3.98 36.29
CA GLY A 148 -25.33 -3.25 37.13
C GLY A 148 -25.41 -1.78 36.69
N GLY A 149 -25.76 -1.54 35.42
CA GLY A 149 -25.93 -0.20 34.87
C GLY A 149 -26.57 -0.23 33.49
N THR A 150 -27.89 -0.02 33.43
CA THR A 150 -28.65 0.21 32.20
C THR A 150 -28.29 1.57 31.62
N GLY A 151 -27.44 1.57 30.59
CA GLY A 151 -27.17 2.68 29.69
C GLY A 151 -26.63 2.14 28.36
N PRO A 152 -26.83 2.82 27.22
CA PRO A 152 -26.31 2.35 25.94
C PRO A 152 -24.78 2.41 26.03
N GLY A 153 -24.14 1.26 26.18
CA GLY A 153 -22.69 1.17 26.23
C GLY A 153 -22.11 1.82 24.97
N LEU A 154 -21.34 2.90 25.15
CA LEU A 154 -20.57 3.51 24.08
C LEU A 154 -19.63 2.43 23.52
N ARG A 155 -19.91 1.95 22.32
CA ARG A 155 -19.00 1.08 21.56
C ARG A 155 -17.87 1.95 21.02
N PHE A 156 -16.74 2.03 21.74
CA PHE A 156 -15.52 2.68 21.26
C PHE A 156 -14.81 1.91 20.11
N ASP A 157 -15.33 0.75 19.70
CA ASP A 157 -14.65 -0.24 18.82
C ASP A 157 -15.20 -0.34 17.37
N TYR A 158 -16.08 0.55 16.89
CA TYR A 158 -16.66 0.40 15.53
C TYR A 158 -15.83 1.16 14.48
N SER A 159 -14.97 0.46 13.74
CA SER A 159 -14.12 1.07 12.71
C SER A 159 -14.85 1.27 11.37
N PRO A 160 -14.35 2.15 10.47
CA PRO A 160 -14.87 2.25 9.11
C PRO A 160 -14.83 0.91 8.35
N PHE A 161 -13.84 0.05 8.62
CA PHE A 161 -13.72 -1.27 7.98
C PHE A 161 -14.79 -2.25 8.44
N ASP A 162 -15.20 -2.18 9.71
CA ASP A 162 -16.32 -2.97 10.23
C ASP A 162 -17.62 -2.52 9.58
N GLU A 163 -17.80 -1.21 9.39
CA GLU A 163 -18.97 -0.66 8.69
C GLU A 163 -19.05 -1.10 7.23
N VAL A 164 -17.92 -1.11 6.51
CA VAL A 164 -17.87 -1.67 5.15
C VAL A 164 -18.20 -3.16 5.16
N SER A 165 -17.67 -3.93 6.13
CA SER A 165 -17.92 -5.36 6.23
C SER A 165 -19.41 -5.65 6.45
N ASP A 166 -20.03 -4.95 7.41
CA ASP A 166 -21.48 -5.02 7.68
C ASP A 166 -22.30 -4.63 6.43
N PHE A 167 -21.86 -3.61 5.70
CA PHE A 167 -22.50 -3.21 4.45
C PHE A 167 -22.44 -4.32 3.39
N LEU A 168 -21.26 -4.90 3.15
CA LEU A 168 -21.11 -6.00 2.19
C LEU A 168 -21.92 -7.24 2.61
N GLU A 169 -21.93 -7.57 3.91
CA GLU A 169 -22.70 -8.70 4.47
C GLU A 169 -24.21 -8.50 4.33
N SER A 170 -24.72 -7.29 4.59
CA SER A 170 -26.15 -7.00 4.44
C SER A 170 -26.66 -7.16 3.00
N HIS A 171 -25.77 -7.00 2.01
CA HIS A 171 -26.03 -7.26 0.60
C HIS A 171 -25.69 -8.70 0.16
N ARG A 172 -25.30 -9.58 1.10
CA ARG A 172 -24.76 -10.93 0.81
C ARG A 172 -23.63 -10.92 -0.22
N ASN A 173 -22.91 -9.79 -0.26
CA ASN A 173 -21.82 -9.48 -1.18
C ASN A 173 -22.14 -9.78 -2.65
N TYR A 174 -23.37 -9.46 -3.05
CA TYR A 174 -23.85 -9.56 -4.42
C TYR A 174 -24.59 -8.29 -4.79
N PHE A 175 -24.17 -7.68 -5.90
CA PHE A 175 -24.66 -6.38 -6.35
C PHE A 175 -25.18 -6.50 -7.80
N PRO A 176 -26.49 -6.78 -8.00
CA PRO A 176 -27.07 -7.05 -9.32
C PRO A 176 -26.79 -5.95 -10.35
N GLU A 177 -26.87 -4.68 -9.94
CA GLU A 177 -26.59 -3.54 -10.83
C GLU A 177 -25.14 -3.56 -11.35
N LEU A 178 -24.18 -3.97 -10.53
CA LEU A 178 -22.78 -4.06 -10.95
C LEU A 178 -22.54 -5.24 -11.88
N GLU A 179 -23.22 -6.37 -11.64
CA GLU A 179 -23.20 -7.52 -12.54
C GLU A 179 -23.77 -7.17 -13.92
N GLU A 180 -24.91 -6.48 -13.94
CA GLU A 180 -25.54 -6.03 -15.18
C GLU A 180 -24.66 -5.05 -15.95
N GLN A 181 -24.04 -4.09 -15.25
CA GLN A 181 -23.09 -3.16 -15.89
C GLN A 181 -21.86 -3.89 -16.43
N ALA A 182 -21.34 -4.89 -15.72
CA ALA A 182 -20.21 -5.67 -16.17
C ALA A 182 -20.57 -6.48 -17.42
N GLU A 183 -21.70 -7.19 -17.42
CA GLU A 183 -22.21 -7.94 -18.58
C GLU A 183 -22.51 -7.04 -19.78
N ALA A 184 -23.14 -5.88 -19.55
CA ALA A 184 -23.38 -4.90 -20.60
C ALA A 184 -22.07 -4.42 -21.21
N MET A 185 -21.09 -4.06 -20.37
CA MET A 185 -19.77 -3.62 -20.83
C MET A 185 -19.04 -4.72 -21.63
N ARG A 186 -19.14 -5.99 -21.21
CA ARG A 186 -18.58 -7.11 -21.96
C ARG A 186 -19.24 -7.26 -23.33
N ARG A 187 -20.57 -7.15 -23.41
CA ARG A 187 -21.31 -7.26 -24.66
C ARG A 187 -21.02 -6.10 -25.62
N ASP A 188 -21.06 -4.87 -25.12
CA ASP A 188 -20.94 -3.66 -25.94
C ASP A 188 -19.54 -3.53 -26.56
N PHE A 189 -18.49 -3.96 -25.82
CA PHE A 189 -17.10 -3.95 -26.29
C PHE A 189 -16.63 -5.31 -26.81
N GLN A 190 -17.55 -6.28 -26.98
CA GLN A 190 -17.27 -7.62 -27.49
C GLN A 190 -16.08 -8.29 -26.79
N LEU A 191 -16.04 -8.18 -25.46
CA LEU A 191 -14.94 -8.70 -24.65
C LEU A 191 -14.89 -10.23 -24.71
N GLU A 192 -13.73 -10.75 -25.08
CA GLU A 192 -13.46 -12.19 -25.15
C GLU A 192 -13.50 -12.84 -23.77
N ARG A 193 -13.79 -14.14 -23.74
CA ARG A 193 -13.79 -14.94 -22.51
C ARG A 193 -12.46 -14.80 -21.76
N LEU A 194 -11.35 -15.00 -22.48
CA LEU A 194 -10.01 -14.73 -21.97
C LEU A 194 -9.68 -13.25 -22.19
N LEU A 195 -10.00 -12.46 -21.17
CA LEU A 195 -9.78 -11.03 -21.22
C LEU A 195 -8.29 -10.69 -21.22
N THR A 196 -7.89 -9.73 -22.05
CA THR A 196 -6.54 -9.15 -22.09
C THR A 196 -6.51 -7.73 -21.55
N SER A 197 -5.36 -7.28 -21.05
CA SER A 197 -5.14 -5.89 -20.62
C SER A 197 -5.36 -4.92 -21.79
N ALA A 198 -4.95 -5.30 -23.00
CA ALA A 198 -5.16 -4.50 -24.21
C ALA A 198 -6.65 -4.23 -24.50
N GLN A 199 -7.53 -5.23 -24.32
CA GLN A 199 -8.98 -5.04 -24.46
C GLN A 199 -9.53 -4.07 -23.42
N LEU A 200 -9.08 -4.17 -22.17
CA LEU A 200 -9.50 -3.27 -21.09
C LEU A 200 -8.99 -1.83 -21.28
N ILE A 201 -7.76 -1.68 -21.78
CA ILE A 201 -7.17 -0.36 -22.10
C ILE A 201 -7.97 0.31 -23.21
N ARG A 202 -8.26 -0.41 -24.32
CA ARG A 202 -9.11 0.12 -25.40
C ARG A 202 -10.49 0.53 -24.89
N LEU A 203 -11.10 -0.29 -24.04
CA LEU A 203 -12.38 0.04 -23.42
C LEU A 203 -12.32 1.33 -22.60
N LEU A 204 -11.27 1.48 -21.79
CA LEU A 204 -11.04 2.67 -20.98
C LEU A 204 -10.87 3.93 -21.85
N GLU A 205 -10.10 3.82 -22.93
CA GLU A 205 -9.87 4.89 -23.90
C GLU A 205 -11.17 5.27 -24.63
N GLU A 206 -11.90 4.30 -25.19
CA GLU A 206 -13.10 4.54 -26.00
C GLU A 206 -14.31 5.00 -25.17
N ARG A 207 -14.57 4.37 -24.02
CA ARG A 207 -15.77 4.66 -23.21
C ARG A 207 -15.60 5.87 -22.31
N PHE A 208 -14.42 6.04 -21.73
CA PHE A 208 -14.16 7.04 -20.71
C PHE A 208 -13.24 8.17 -21.18
N GLY A 209 -12.57 8.04 -22.35
CA GLY A 209 -11.67 9.07 -22.87
C GLY A 209 -10.33 9.16 -22.14
N PHE A 210 -9.98 8.15 -21.33
CA PHE A 210 -8.75 8.15 -20.54
C PHE A 210 -7.59 7.58 -21.35
N ARG A 211 -6.44 8.26 -21.33
CA ARG A 211 -5.19 7.76 -21.94
C ARG A 211 -4.43 6.89 -20.95
N VAL A 212 -3.89 5.76 -21.40
CA VAL A 212 -3.06 4.89 -20.55
C VAL A 212 -1.58 5.16 -20.81
N ARG A 213 -0.80 5.32 -19.73
CA ARG A 213 0.66 5.50 -19.78
C ARG A 213 1.36 4.48 -18.90
N PHE A 214 2.51 4.03 -19.35
CA PHE A 214 3.40 3.17 -18.57
C PHE A 214 4.62 3.97 -18.15
N GLU A 215 4.74 4.23 -16.85
CA GLU A 215 5.82 5.04 -16.29
C GLU A 215 6.37 4.37 -15.04
N HIS A 216 7.70 4.35 -14.89
CA HIS A 216 8.32 3.87 -13.66
C HIS A 216 8.07 4.90 -12.56
N ALA A 217 7.64 4.43 -11.39
CA ALA A 217 7.51 5.28 -10.23
C ALA A 217 8.90 5.84 -9.81
N PRO A 218 8.96 7.03 -9.19
CA PRO A 218 10.20 7.54 -8.62
C PRO A 218 10.84 6.52 -7.67
N SER A 219 12.18 6.46 -7.66
CA SER A 219 12.93 5.53 -6.80
C SER A 219 12.44 5.57 -5.35
N GLY A 220 11.93 4.45 -4.86
CA GLY A 220 11.41 4.29 -3.49
C GLY A 220 9.89 4.33 -3.36
N SER A 221 9.14 4.70 -4.42
CA SER A 221 7.68 4.66 -4.40
C SER A 221 7.15 3.26 -4.77
N SER A 222 6.19 2.75 -4.01
CA SER A 222 5.50 1.48 -4.29
C SER A 222 4.20 1.64 -5.09
N VAL A 223 3.97 2.81 -5.70
CA VAL A 223 2.72 3.11 -6.41
C VAL A 223 2.72 2.43 -7.78
N VAL A 224 1.86 1.43 -7.94
CA VAL A 224 1.72 0.66 -9.20
C VAL A 224 0.68 1.23 -10.17
N ARG A 225 -0.17 2.16 -9.69
CA ARG A 225 -1.28 2.74 -10.43
C ARG A 225 -1.61 4.14 -9.91
N ARG A 226 -1.73 5.11 -10.82
CA ARG A 226 -2.22 6.46 -10.54
C ARG A 226 -3.29 6.85 -11.57
N LEU A 227 -4.47 7.22 -11.07
CA LEU A 227 -5.57 7.71 -11.90
C LEU A 227 -5.67 9.24 -11.71
N ASP A 228 -5.47 9.98 -12.79
CA ASP A 228 -5.57 11.43 -12.82
C ASP A 228 -6.85 11.84 -13.57
N LEU A 229 -7.80 12.43 -12.85
CA LEU A 229 -9.11 12.79 -13.39
C LEU A 229 -9.08 14.11 -14.17
N GLU A 230 -8.12 15.00 -13.87
CA GLU A 230 -7.99 16.31 -14.54
C GLU A 230 -7.35 16.11 -15.92
N GLU A 231 -6.23 15.38 -15.96
CA GLU A 231 -5.50 15.06 -17.19
C GLU A 231 -6.09 13.86 -17.96
N GLN A 232 -7.15 13.25 -17.41
CA GLN A 232 -7.79 12.04 -17.94
C GLN A 232 -6.77 10.96 -18.32
N THR A 233 -5.84 10.68 -17.39
CA THR A 233 -4.72 9.79 -17.62
C THR A 233 -4.66 8.70 -16.55
N LEU A 234 -4.48 7.45 -16.97
CA LEU A 234 -4.18 6.32 -16.10
C LEU A 234 -2.72 5.92 -16.28
N THR A 235 -1.89 6.20 -15.28
CA THR A 235 -0.48 5.79 -15.24
C THR A 235 -0.35 4.46 -14.51
N LEU A 236 0.34 3.49 -15.12
CA LEU A 236 0.57 2.15 -14.59
C LEU A 236 2.07 1.85 -14.56
N SER A 237 2.50 1.07 -13.57
CA SER A 237 3.88 0.57 -13.54
C SER A 237 4.11 -0.40 -14.70
N PRO A 238 5.23 -0.29 -15.44
CA PRO A 238 5.61 -1.24 -16.48
C PRO A 238 6.03 -2.61 -15.93
N ASP A 239 6.23 -2.75 -14.61
CA ASP A 239 6.61 -4.00 -13.95
C ASP A 239 5.41 -4.94 -13.73
N LEU A 240 4.18 -4.46 -13.96
CA LEU A 240 2.97 -5.25 -13.80
C LEU A 240 2.88 -6.32 -14.88
N THR A 241 2.83 -7.58 -14.46
CA THR A 241 2.49 -8.69 -15.34
C THR A 241 1.01 -8.64 -15.74
N GLU A 242 0.65 -9.38 -16.80
CA GLU A 242 -0.68 -9.33 -17.43
C GLU A 242 -1.85 -9.48 -16.45
N GLN A 243 -1.77 -10.42 -15.50
CA GLN A 243 -2.88 -10.68 -14.56
C GLN A 243 -3.12 -9.51 -13.59
N PRO A 244 -2.11 -9.03 -12.82
CA PRO A 244 -2.23 -7.78 -12.05
C PRO A 244 -2.62 -6.58 -12.89
N LEU A 245 -2.03 -6.41 -14.08
CA LEU A 245 -2.30 -5.28 -14.96
C LEU A 245 -3.78 -5.19 -15.33
N LYS A 246 -4.37 -6.31 -15.77
CA LYS A 246 -5.82 -6.39 -16.06
C LYS A 246 -6.66 -5.96 -14.88
N PHE A 247 -6.36 -6.48 -13.69
CA PHE A 247 -7.12 -6.13 -12.49
C PHE A 247 -7.00 -4.63 -12.17
N GLN A 248 -5.79 -4.05 -12.29
CA GLN A 248 -5.58 -2.62 -12.05
C GLN A 248 -6.39 -1.74 -13.03
N VAL A 249 -6.41 -2.08 -14.32
CA VAL A 249 -7.21 -1.38 -15.33
C VAL A 249 -8.71 -1.57 -15.10
N ALA A 250 -9.15 -2.80 -14.81
CA ALA A 250 -10.56 -3.12 -14.53
C ALA A 250 -11.08 -2.39 -13.27
N THR A 251 -10.26 -2.26 -12.22
CA THR A 251 -10.62 -1.47 -11.04
C THR A 251 -10.68 0.02 -11.36
N SER A 252 -9.80 0.56 -12.21
CA SER A 252 -9.90 1.96 -12.67
C SER A 252 -11.20 2.21 -13.44
N LEU A 253 -11.56 1.30 -14.35
CA LEU A 253 -12.85 1.32 -15.03
C LEU A 253 -14.00 1.33 -14.04
N GLY A 254 -13.94 0.46 -13.02
CA GLY A 254 -14.90 0.43 -11.92
C GLY A 254 -15.00 1.77 -11.19
N LEU A 255 -13.88 2.42 -10.85
CA LEU A 255 -13.87 3.73 -10.17
C LEU A 255 -14.56 4.82 -11.02
N LEU A 256 -14.22 4.88 -12.30
CA LEU A 256 -14.80 5.85 -13.24
C LEU A 256 -16.29 5.59 -13.48
N LEU A 257 -16.69 4.32 -13.56
CA LEU A 257 -18.08 3.93 -13.69
C LEU A 257 -18.90 4.35 -12.46
N MET A 258 -18.36 4.14 -11.25
CA MET A 258 -19.02 4.54 -10.01
C MET A 258 -19.35 6.03 -9.99
N ASP A 259 -18.41 6.87 -10.44
CA ASP A 259 -18.58 8.33 -10.48
C ASP A 259 -19.55 8.77 -11.57
N ARG A 260 -19.42 8.22 -12.78
CA ARG A 260 -20.24 8.61 -13.94
C ARG A 260 -21.71 8.25 -13.74
N GLU A 261 -21.96 7.08 -13.17
CA GLU A 261 -23.31 6.50 -13.02
C GLU A 261 -23.90 6.72 -11.62
N LYS A 262 -23.17 7.40 -10.73
CA LYS A 262 -23.53 7.63 -9.32
C LYS A 262 -23.99 6.34 -8.61
N LEU A 263 -23.27 5.26 -8.88
CA LEU A 263 -23.65 3.91 -8.44
C LEU A 263 -23.50 3.76 -6.93
N VAL A 264 -22.53 4.42 -6.32
CA VAL A 264 -22.33 4.35 -4.87
C VAL A 264 -23.54 4.94 -4.15
N GLU A 265 -24.04 6.09 -4.59
CA GLU A 265 -25.22 6.75 -4.04
C GLU A 265 -26.48 5.91 -4.25
N ARG A 266 -26.61 5.24 -5.39
CA ARG A 266 -27.75 4.35 -5.67
C ARG A 266 -27.75 3.10 -4.80
N ILE A 267 -26.59 2.44 -4.69
CA ILE A 267 -26.45 1.17 -3.95
C ILE A 267 -26.50 1.42 -2.43
N VAL A 268 -25.83 2.45 -1.93
CA VAL A 268 -25.84 2.81 -0.49
C VAL A 268 -27.17 3.48 -0.11
N GLY A 269 -27.81 4.18 -1.03
CA GLY A 269 -29.03 4.93 -0.81
C GLY A 269 -28.83 6.16 0.08
N HIS A 270 -29.91 6.63 0.71
CA HIS A 270 -29.90 7.79 1.63
C HIS A 270 -29.40 7.46 3.05
N GLY A 271 -28.82 6.27 3.25
CA GLY A 271 -28.28 5.85 4.54
C GLY A 271 -27.06 6.69 4.92
N ARG A 272 -27.08 7.26 6.13
CA ARG A 272 -25.89 7.93 6.69
C ARG A 272 -24.89 6.87 7.18
N THR A 273 -23.68 6.89 6.64
CA THR A 273 -22.55 6.17 7.25
C THR A 273 -22.14 6.86 8.55
N ARG A 274 -21.63 6.09 9.51
CA ARG A 274 -21.14 6.59 10.80
C ARG A 274 -19.83 7.34 10.64
N HIS A 275 -18.98 6.88 9.72
CA HIS A 275 -17.70 7.53 9.40
C HIS A 275 -17.74 8.15 8.01
N ALA A 276 -17.04 9.28 7.85
CA ALA A 276 -16.99 10.01 6.59
C ALA A 276 -16.18 9.24 5.52
N GLU A 277 -15.21 8.44 5.96
CA GLU A 277 -14.33 7.64 5.12
C GLU A 277 -15.01 6.39 4.57
N THR A 278 -16.07 5.90 5.22
CA THR A 278 -16.77 4.65 4.85
C THR A 278 -17.25 4.67 3.41
N LEU A 279 -17.82 5.78 2.93
CA LEU A 279 -18.29 5.88 1.54
C LEU A 279 -17.16 5.71 0.52
N ARG A 280 -15.98 6.26 0.80
CA ARG A 280 -14.80 6.10 -0.07
C ARG A 280 -14.32 4.65 -0.07
N LEU A 281 -14.33 3.98 1.09
CA LEU A 281 -13.97 2.58 1.20
C LEU A 281 -14.99 1.66 0.51
N ILE A 282 -16.30 1.95 0.62
CA ILE A 282 -17.36 1.25 -0.11
C ILE A 282 -17.12 1.41 -1.61
N LYS A 283 -16.90 2.63 -2.10
CA LYS A 283 -16.60 2.88 -3.51
C LYS A 283 -15.44 2.02 -4.01
N VAL A 284 -14.32 2.00 -3.29
CA VAL A 284 -13.16 1.16 -3.66
C VAL A 284 -13.51 -0.33 -3.69
N ASN A 285 -14.27 -0.82 -2.70
CA ASN A 285 -14.70 -2.23 -2.67
C ASN A 285 -15.65 -2.56 -3.83
N LEU A 286 -16.62 -1.70 -4.13
CA LEU A 286 -17.54 -1.87 -5.26
C LEU A 286 -16.82 -1.79 -6.61
N SER A 287 -15.80 -0.93 -6.74
CA SER A 287 -14.96 -0.89 -7.95
C SER A 287 -14.13 -2.17 -8.13
N ASN A 288 -13.62 -2.74 -7.04
CA ASN A 288 -12.94 -4.04 -7.07
C ASN A 288 -13.92 -5.20 -7.36
N TYR A 289 -15.14 -5.13 -6.83
CA TYR A 289 -16.22 -6.06 -7.15
C TYR A 289 -16.52 -6.03 -8.66
N PHE A 290 -16.72 -4.83 -9.21
CA PHE A 290 -16.97 -4.63 -10.62
C PHE A 290 -15.83 -5.16 -11.49
N ALA A 291 -14.58 -4.90 -11.10
CA ALA A 291 -13.41 -5.47 -11.79
C ALA A 291 -13.47 -7.01 -11.83
N GLY A 292 -13.79 -7.64 -10.70
CA GLY A 292 -14.00 -9.08 -10.62
C GLY A 292 -15.14 -9.56 -11.53
N ALA A 293 -16.28 -8.87 -11.53
CA ALA A 293 -17.44 -9.21 -12.37
C ALA A 293 -17.16 -9.04 -13.87
N LEU A 294 -16.40 -8.01 -14.25
CA LEU A 294 -16.00 -7.75 -15.63
C LEU A 294 -15.05 -8.83 -16.15
N MET A 295 -14.10 -9.27 -15.33
CA MET A 295 -13.15 -10.33 -15.71
C MET A 295 -13.76 -11.73 -15.62
N LEU A 296 -14.66 -11.96 -14.66
CA LEU A 296 -15.29 -13.25 -14.34
C LEU A 296 -16.82 -13.10 -14.42
N PRO A 297 -17.40 -13.07 -15.63
CA PRO A 297 -18.83 -12.86 -15.85
C PRO A 297 -19.65 -13.93 -15.14
N TYR A 298 -20.65 -13.52 -14.35
CA TYR A 298 -21.34 -14.38 -13.39
C TYR A 298 -21.83 -15.68 -14.01
N GLY A 299 -22.51 -15.59 -15.16
CA GLY A 299 -23.16 -16.74 -15.78
C GLY A 299 -22.19 -17.80 -16.30
N ASP A 300 -21.07 -17.41 -16.89
CA ASP A 300 -20.03 -18.32 -17.37
C ASP A 300 -19.18 -18.84 -16.20
N PHE A 301 -18.79 -17.94 -15.29
CA PHE A 301 -18.02 -18.27 -14.11
C PHE A 301 -18.73 -19.30 -13.22
N PHE A 302 -20.02 -19.10 -12.95
CA PHE A 302 -20.82 -20.05 -12.16
C PHE A 302 -20.84 -21.46 -12.78
N LYS A 303 -21.03 -21.57 -14.10
CA LYS A 303 -21.03 -22.85 -14.81
C LYS A 303 -19.68 -23.57 -14.67
N GLU A 304 -18.58 -22.85 -14.84
CA GLU A 304 -17.25 -23.42 -14.71
C GLU A 304 -16.94 -23.81 -13.26
N VAL A 305 -17.40 -23.02 -12.29
CA VAL A 305 -17.27 -23.34 -10.86
C VAL A 305 -17.96 -24.66 -10.52
N GLU A 306 -19.19 -24.87 -11.01
CA GLU A 306 -19.91 -26.13 -10.82
C GLU A 306 -19.21 -27.29 -11.54
N ARG A 307 -18.80 -27.09 -12.79
CA ARG A 307 -18.12 -28.12 -13.61
C ARG A 307 -16.79 -28.56 -13.00
N THR A 308 -16.01 -27.62 -12.48
CA THR A 308 -14.68 -27.87 -11.89
C THR A 308 -14.74 -28.22 -10.40
N ARG A 309 -15.93 -28.17 -9.79
CA ARG A 309 -16.16 -28.42 -8.35
C ARG A 309 -15.32 -27.50 -7.47
N TYR A 310 -15.31 -26.20 -7.80
CA TYR A 310 -14.60 -25.14 -7.07
C TYR A 310 -13.06 -25.27 -7.09
N ASP A 311 -12.47 -25.89 -8.11
CA ASP A 311 -11.01 -25.92 -8.30
C ASP A 311 -10.49 -24.53 -8.74
N VAL A 312 -9.92 -23.79 -7.77
CA VAL A 312 -9.45 -22.42 -7.97
C VAL A 312 -8.30 -22.35 -8.98
N GLU A 313 -7.36 -23.31 -8.95
CA GLU A 313 -6.20 -23.30 -9.85
C GLU A 313 -6.64 -23.53 -11.30
N LEU A 314 -7.55 -24.49 -11.52
CA LEU A 314 -8.10 -24.74 -12.84
C LEU A 314 -8.90 -23.54 -13.36
N LEU A 315 -9.70 -22.91 -12.50
CA LEU A 315 -10.46 -21.70 -12.86
C LEU A 315 -9.54 -20.50 -13.14
N SER A 316 -8.45 -20.34 -12.41
CA SER A 316 -7.42 -19.33 -12.70
C SER A 316 -6.83 -19.50 -14.10
N ASN A 317 -6.64 -20.73 -14.55
CA ASN A 317 -6.20 -21.02 -15.92
C ASN A 317 -7.30 -20.75 -16.95
N ILE A 318 -8.55 -21.19 -16.69
CA ILE A 318 -9.69 -20.99 -17.61
C ILE A 318 -9.97 -19.51 -17.89
N PHE A 319 -9.85 -18.66 -16.87
CA PHE A 319 -10.14 -17.23 -16.98
C PHE A 319 -8.89 -16.35 -17.07
N GLY A 320 -7.69 -16.94 -17.06
CA GLY A 320 -6.42 -16.22 -17.10
C GLY A 320 -6.30 -15.16 -16.00
N SER A 321 -6.71 -15.49 -14.77
CA SER A 321 -6.79 -14.57 -13.63
C SER A 321 -6.04 -15.10 -12.42
N THR A 322 -5.66 -14.22 -11.49
CA THR A 322 -4.92 -14.64 -10.28
C THR A 322 -5.77 -15.55 -9.39
N TYR A 323 -5.11 -16.40 -8.59
CA TYR A 323 -5.76 -17.25 -7.60
C TYR A 323 -6.63 -16.42 -6.64
N GLU A 324 -6.12 -15.28 -6.17
CA GLU A 324 -6.85 -14.37 -5.27
C GLU A 324 -8.12 -13.82 -5.93
N THR A 325 -8.05 -13.39 -7.19
CA THR A 325 -9.23 -12.87 -7.92
C THR A 325 -10.32 -13.95 -8.02
N VAL A 326 -9.96 -15.17 -8.41
CA VAL A 326 -10.91 -16.28 -8.56
C VAL A 326 -11.52 -16.66 -7.21
N ALA A 327 -10.68 -16.85 -6.19
CA ALA A 327 -11.14 -17.18 -4.84
C ALA A 327 -12.05 -16.09 -4.26
N HIS A 328 -11.73 -14.82 -4.49
CA HIS A 328 -12.58 -13.71 -4.06
C HIS A 328 -13.92 -13.69 -4.80
N ARG A 329 -13.95 -14.06 -6.09
CA ARG A 329 -15.18 -14.10 -6.87
C ARG A 329 -16.17 -15.15 -6.37
N PHE A 330 -15.70 -16.23 -5.75
CA PHE A 330 -16.60 -17.20 -5.09
C PHE A 330 -17.47 -16.56 -4.01
N CYS A 331 -16.92 -15.57 -3.30
CA CYS A 331 -17.65 -14.81 -2.28
C CYS A 331 -18.73 -13.90 -2.85
N ASN A 332 -18.82 -13.77 -4.18
CA ASN A 332 -19.85 -12.98 -4.86
C ASN A 332 -20.96 -13.84 -5.47
N LEU A 333 -20.87 -15.18 -5.39
CA LEU A 333 -21.83 -16.11 -5.98
C LEU A 333 -23.13 -16.22 -5.16
N SER A 334 -23.80 -15.09 -4.94
CA SER A 334 -25.04 -14.99 -4.15
C SER A 334 -26.26 -14.54 -4.97
N ASP A 335 -26.23 -14.67 -6.31
CA ASP A 335 -27.42 -14.47 -7.15
C ASP A 335 -28.53 -15.45 -6.71
N PRO A 336 -29.73 -14.96 -6.35
CA PRO A 336 -30.85 -15.82 -5.98
C PRO A 336 -31.23 -16.86 -7.03
N LYS A 337 -30.92 -16.64 -8.31
CA LYS A 337 -31.21 -17.59 -9.39
C LYS A 337 -30.14 -18.66 -9.57
N ARG A 338 -28.92 -18.39 -9.11
CA ARG A 338 -27.71 -19.21 -9.35
C ARG A 338 -26.77 -19.05 -8.16
N THR A 339 -27.22 -19.51 -7.00
CA THR A 339 -26.48 -19.34 -5.74
C THR A 339 -25.39 -20.41 -5.63
N GLY A 340 -24.16 -19.99 -5.35
CA GLY A 340 -23.04 -20.87 -5.05
C GLY A 340 -22.91 -21.19 -3.56
N ILE A 341 -21.88 -21.96 -3.20
CA ILE A 341 -21.51 -22.18 -1.80
C ILE A 341 -21.11 -20.85 -1.16
N PRO A 342 -21.62 -20.50 0.04
CA PRO A 342 -21.22 -19.28 0.73
C PRO A 342 -19.80 -19.42 1.29
N PHE A 343 -18.84 -18.73 0.67
CA PHE A 343 -17.45 -18.74 1.11
C PHE A 343 -17.13 -17.61 2.10
N HIS A 344 -16.21 -17.91 3.00
CA HIS A 344 -15.47 -16.92 3.74
C HIS A 344 -14.09 -16.74 3.12
N PHE A 345 -13.61 -15.51 3.04
CA PHE A 345 -12.32 -15.19 2.43
C PHE A 345 -11.42 -14.47 3.41
N LEU A 346 -10.16 -14.90 3.47
CA LEU A 346 -9.13 -14.32 4.31
C LEU A 346 -7.83 -14.19 3.53
N ARG A 347 -7.16 -13.04 3.70
CA ARG A 347 -5.78 -12.84 3.26
C ARG A 347 -4.92 -12.50 4.45
N ALA A 348 -3.93 -13.34 4.73
CA ALA A 348 -3.00 -13.17 5.83
C ALA A 348 -1.56 -13.07 5.32
N ASP A 349 -0.67 -12.51 6.14
CA ASP A 349 0.78 -12.62 5.96
C ASP A 349 1.39 -13.63 6.95
N ILE A 350 2.71 -13.85 6.84
CA ILE A 350 3.46 -14.78 7.69
C ILE A 350 3.49 -14.36 9.17
N ALA A 351 3.32 -13.06 9.45
CA ALA A 351 3.24 -12.55 10.82
C ALA A 351 1.83 -12.75 11.42
N GLY A 352 0.87 -13.26 10.63
CA GLY A 352 -0.51 -13.46 11.02
C GLY A 352 -1.38 -12.22 10.86
N ASN A 353 -0.88 -11.13 10.25
CA ASN A 353 -1.70 -9.96 9.98
C ASN A 353 -2.72 -10.29 8.90
N ILE A 354 -4.00 -10.10 9.22
CA ILE A 354 -5.08 -10.34 8.26
C ILE A 354 -5.43 -9.02 7.57
N SER A 355 -5.06 -8.90 6.29
CA SER A 355 -5.24 -7.69 5.48
C SER A 355 -6.55 -7.63 4.69
N LYS A 356 -7.26 -8.74 4.55
CA LYS A 356 -8.58 -8.79 3.92
C LYS A 356 -9.44 -9.88 4.55
N ARG A 357 -10.71 -9.58 4.80
CA ARG A 357 -11.68 -10.48 5.39
C ARG A 357 -13.03 -10.32 4.71
N TYR A 358 -13.72 -11.43 4.53
CA TYR A 358 -15.12 -11.44 4.12
C TYR A 358 -15.82 -12.64 4.73
N SER A 359 -17.06 -12.45 5.17
CA SER A 359 -17.89 -13.50 5.74
C SER A 359 -19.16 -13.73 4.94
N GLY A 360 -19.29 -14.91 4.33
CA GLY A 360 -20.49 -15.27 3.56
C GLY A 360 -21.71 -15.63 4.41
N THR A 361 -21.51 -16.00 5.68
CA THR A 361 -22.57 -16.50 6.57
C THR A 361 -22.68 -15.72 7.89
N GLY A 362 -21.92 -14.63 8.05
CA GLY A 362 -21.85 -13.87 9.32
C GLY A 362 -20.95 -14.51 10.39
N LEU A 363 -20.18 -15.54 10.04
CA LEU A 363 -19.12 -16.07 10.88
C LEU A 363 -18.11 -14.95 11.22
N LYS A 364 -17.99 -14.62 12.50
CA LYS A 364 -17.07 -13.58 12.97
C LYS A 364 -15.72 -14.21 13.30
N PHE A 365 -14.70 -13.83 12.53
CA PHE A 365 -13.31 -14.14 12.85
C PHE A 365 -12.87 -13.32 14.07
N ALA A 366 -12.08 -13.90 14.98
CA ALA A 366 -11.58 -13.18 16.14
C ALA A 366 -10.82 -11.90 15.71
N THR A 367 -11.27 -10.75 16.20
CA THR A 367 -10.76 -9.43 15.81
C THR A 367 -9.65 -8.91 16.71
N GLY A 368 -9.48 -9.49 17.90
CA GLY A 368 -8.43 -9.14 18.86
C GLY A 368 -8.02 -10.35 19.68
N GLY A 369 -6.71 -10.59 19.76
CA GLY A 369 -6.11 -11.86 20.19
C GLY A 369 -5.69 -12.67 18.97
N GLY A 370 -4.40 -12.98 18.87
CA GLY A 370 -3.79 -13.58 17.68
C GLY A 370 -4.62 -14.74 17.11
N SER A 371 -4.77 -14.76 15.80
CA SER A 371 -5.46 -15.86 15.11
C SER A 371 -4.83 -17.19 15.51
N CYS A 372 -5.67 -18.22 15.68
CA CYS A 372 -5.19 -19.54 16.11
C CYS A 372 -4.07 -20.02 15.18
N GLY A 373 -2.84 -20.11 15.68
CA GLY A 373 -1.68 -20.50 14.86
C GLY A 373 -1.76 -21.91 14.26
N LYS A 374 -2.71 -22.74 14.73
CA LYS A 374 -3.00 -24.07 14.18
C LYS A 374 -3.89 -24.04 12.95
N TRP A 375 -4.39 -22.87 12.56
CA TRP A 375 -5.30 -22.74 11.45
C TRP A 375 -4.56 -22.87 10.11
N ALA A 376 -5.17 -23.55 9.15
CA ALA A 376 -4.56 -23.90 7.86
C ALA A 376 -3.97 -22.70 7.13
N VAL A 377 -4.58 -21.52 7.28
CA VAL A 377 -4.08 -20.27 6.66
C VAL A 377 -2.66 -19.92 7.13
N HIS A 378 -2.32 -20.17 8.39
CA HIS A 378 -0.97 -19.93 8.91
C HIS A 378 -0.02 -21.08 8.59
N LEU A 379 -0.53 -22.31 8.52
CA LEU A 379 0.24 -23.48 8.11
C LEU A 379 0.61 -23.45 6.62
N ALA A 380 -0.14 -22.72 5.79
CA ALA A 380 0.15 -22.57 4.36
C ALA A 380 1.54 -21.98 4.09
N PHE A 381 2.06 -21.12 4.97
CA PHE A 381 3.40 -20.56 4.84
C PHE A 381 4.53 -21.58 5.04
N LEU A 382 4.25 -22.71 5.68
CA LEU A 382 5.22 -23.78 5.86
C LEU A 382 5.45 -24.59 4.58
N ASN A 383 4.49 -24.57 3.64
CA ASN A 383 4.58 -25.28 2.37
C ASN A 383 4.19 -24.35 1.21
N PRO A 384 5.04 -23.37 0.85
CA PRO A 384 4.74 -22.42 -0.23
C PRO A 384 4.45 -23.13 -1.56
N GLY A 385 3.44 -22.68 -2.28
CA GLY A 385 3.03 -23.25 -3.56
C GLY A 385 2.24 -24.55 -3.47
N GLN A 386 1.91 -25.03 -2.26
CA GLN A 386 1.02 -26.18 -2.07
C GLN A 386 -0.27 -25.78 -1.35
N LEU A 387 -1.38 -26.37 -1.78
CA LEU A 387 -2.69 -26.14 -1.14
C LEU A 387 -2.78 -26.86 0.21
N THR A 388 -2.88 -26.09 1.28
CA THR A 388 -3.16 -26.61 2.64
C THR A 388 -4.66 -26.69 2.86
N ARG A 389 -5.13 -27.86 3.32
CA ARG A 389 -6.54 -28.13 3.62
C ARG A 389 -6.67 -28.61 5.07
N GLN A 390 -7.71 -28.15 5.76
CA GLN A 390 -8.00 -28.54 7.13
C GLN A 390 -9.51 -28.61 7.34
N TYR A 391 -9.95 -29.62 8.07
CA TYR A 391 -11.28 -29.67 8.65
C TYR A 391 -11.14 -29.15 10.09
N SER A 392 -11.82 -28.05 10.40
CA SER A 392 -11.76 -27.34 11.68
C SER A 392 -13.09 -27.36 12.39
#